data_AF-H7FZF6-F1
#
_entry.id   AF-H7FZF6-F1
#
_cell.length_a   1.000
_cell.length_b   1.000
_cell.length_c   1.000
_cell.angle_alpha   90.00
_cell.angle_beta   90.00
_cell.angle_gamma   90.00
#
_symmetry.space_group_name_H-M   'P 1'
#
loop_
_entity.id
_entity.type
_entity.pdbx_description
1 polymer ?
#
loop_
_entity_poly.entity_id
_entity_poly.type
_entity_poly.pdbx_seq_one_letter_code
_entity_poly.pdbx_strand_id
1 'polypeptide(L)' 'MKKCNKCGTVNSKDAIFCENCGTKLDESLLTEKKKECKNCGYLNEENAAFCENCGSSLNEN' A
#
# COMPACT_ATOMS: atom_id res chain seq x y z
N MET A 1 13.55 5.78 -3.14
CA MET A 1 14.21 6.25 -1.91
C MET A 1 13.12 6.76 -0.98
N LYS A 2 13.28 6.60 0.33
CA LYS A 2 12.29 7.01 1.36
C LYS A 2 12.86 8.18 2.16
N LYS A 3 12.17 9.32 2.21
CA LYS A 3 12.57 10.45 3.06
C LYS A 3 12.04 10.23 4.48
N CYS A 4 12.94 10.29 5.46
CA CYS A 4 12.57 10.20 6.86
C CYS A 4 11.69 11.40 7.25
N ASN A 5 10.51 11.13 7.82
CA ASN A 5 9.57 12.16 8.27
C ASN A 5 10.09 12.94 9.49
N LYS A 6 11.03 12.39 10.26
CA LYS A 6 11.57 13.01 11.47
C LYS A 6 12.78 13.90 11.20
N CYS A 7 13.75 13.43 10.42
CA CYS A 7 15.03 14.15 10.21
C CYS A 7 15.29 14.56 8.77
N GLY A 8 14.44 14.14 7.82
CA GLY A 8 14.58 14.51 6.41
C GLY A 8 15.65 13.75 5.62
N THR A 9 16.42 12.85 6.24
CA THR A 9 17.39 11.99 5.54
C THR A 9 16.70 11.14 4.48
N VAL A 10 17.30 11.02 3.30
CA VAL A 10 16.82 10.19 2.20
C VAL A 10 17.48 8.83 2.31
N ASN A 11 16.69 7.78 2.49
CA ASN A 11 17.14 6.42 2.73
C ASN A 11 16.80 5.53 1.52
N SER A 12 17.36 4.31 1.48
CA SER A 12 17.00 3.30 0.49
C SER A 12 15.50 2.99 0.45
N LYS A 13 15.00 2.45 -0.67
CA LYS A 13 13.60 1.99 -0.79
C LYS A 13 13.29 0.87 0.21
N ASP A 14 14.29 0.04 0.53
CA ASP A 14 14.14 -1.13 1.40
C ASP A 14 14.55 -0.86 2.85
N ALA A 15 14.90 0.39 3.20
CA ALA A 15 15.26 0.76 4.56
C ALA A 15 14.04 0.70 5.49
N ILE A 16 14.13 -0.11 6.55
CA ILE A 16 13.12 -0.25 7.62
C ILE A 16 13.28 0.85 8.68
N PHE A 17 14.51 1.32 8.90
CA PHE A 17 14.86 2.37 9.84
C PHE A 17 15.70 3.44 9.15
N CYS A 18 15.59 4.68 9.64
CA CYS A 18 16.41 5.77 9.16
C CYS A 18 17.86 5.57 9.60
N GLU A 19 18.79 5.56 8.65
CA GLU A 19 20.22 5.35 8.91
C GLU A 19 20.85 6.46 9.77
N ASN A 20 20.22 7.64 9.79
CA ASN A 20 20.71 8.80 10.53
C ASN A 20 20.13 8.87 11.97
N CYS A 21 18.82 8.70 12.12
CA CYS A 21 18.15 8.97 13.39
C CYS A 21 17.41 7.77 14.03
N GLY A 22 17.49 6.59 13.42
CA GLY A 22 16.88 5.35 13.92
C GLY A 22 15.35 5.31 13.88
N THR A 23 14.68 6.35 13.33
CA THR A 23 13.22 6.37 13.22
C THR A 23 12.77 5.28 12.26
N LYS A 24 11.78 4.49 12.65
CA LYS A 24 11.15 3.49 11.77
C LYS A 24 10.56 4.20 10.56
N LEU A 25 11.04 3.82 9.38
CA LEU A 25 10.54 4.31 8.10
C LEU A 25 9.33 3.44 7.75
N ASP A 26 8.14 3.99 7.96
CA ASP A 26 6.91 3.26 7.76
C ASP A 26 6.81 2.69 6.33
N GLU A 27 6.57 1.38 6.24
CA GLU A 27 6.47 0.63 4.97
C GLU A 27 5.08 0.74 4.35
N SER A 28 4.17 1.52 4.92
CA SER A 28 2.77 1.68 4.47
C SER A 28 2.57 2.25 3.05
N LEU A 29 3.65 2.45 2.29
CA LEU A 29 3.60 2.68 0.84
C LEU A 29 3.73 1.39 0.01
N LEU A 30 3.94 0.25 0.65
CA LEU A 30 3.89 -1.10 0.07
C LEU A 30 2.67 -1.89 0.53
N THR A 31 1.74 -1.26 1.27
CA THR A 31 0.42 -1.85 1.45
C THR A 31 -0.24 -1.88 0.08
N GLU A 32 -0.20 -3.07 -0.54
CA GLU A 32 -1.05 -3.47 -1.66
C GLU A 32 -2.42 -2.85 -1.41
N LYS A 33 -2.72 -1.76 -2.11
CA LYS A 33 -3.99 -1.09 -1.90
C LYS A 33 -5.05 -2.10 -2.32
N LYS A 34 -5.93 -2.46 -1.39
CA LYS A 34 -7.04 -3.36 -1.68
C LYS A 34 -8.33 -2.55 -1.75
N LYS A 35 -9.21 -2.94 -2.66
CA LYS A 35 -10.59 -2.44 -2.75
C LYS A 35 -11.57 -3.55 -2.37
N GLU A 36 -12.55 -3.18 -1.56
CA GLU A 36 -13.61 -4.09 -1.16
C GLU A 36 -14.67 -4.19 -2.27
N CYS A 37 -15.05 -5.41 -2.63
CA CYS A 37 -16.13 -5.66 -3.56
C CYS A 37 -17.48 -5.26 -2.94
N LYS A 38 -18.19 -4.30 -3.53
CA LYS A 38 -19.50 -3.85 -3.03
C LYS A 38 -20.60 -4.91 -3.11
N ASN A 39 -20.42 -5.93 -3.94
CA ASN A 39 -21.39 -7.03 -4.09
C ASN A 39 -21.25 -8.11 -3.01
N CYS A 40 -20.01 -8.46 -2.60
CA CYS A 40 -19.78 -9.60 -1.70
C CYS A 40 -18.84 -9.34 -0.50
N GLY A 41 -18.24 -8.15 -0.40
CA GLY A 41 -17.33 -7.76 0.69
C GLY A 41 -15.89 -8.28 0.56
N TYR A 42 -15.55 -9.02 -0.50
CA TYR A 42 -14.19 -9.55 -0.67
C TYR A 42 -13.17 -8.44 -0.97
N LEU A 43 -11.99 -8.48 -0.36
CA LEU A 43 -10.89 -7.54 -0.61
C LEU A 43 -10.09 -7.99 -1.85
N ASN A 44 -10.11 -7.17 -2.89
CA ASN A 44 -9.42 -7.39 -4.15
C ASN A 44 -8.27 -6.39 -4.32
N GLU A 45 -7.30 -6.69 -5.18
CA GLU A 45 -6.24 -5.74 -5.53
C GLU A 45 -6.81 -4.45 -6.17
N GLU A 46 -6.18 -3.29 -5.93
CA GLU A 46 -6.64 -1.96 -6.43
C GLU A 46 -6.92 -1.98 -7.94
N ASN A 47 -6.08 -2.70 -8.69
CA ASN A 47 -6.13 -2.79 -10.15
C ASN A 47 -7.02 -3.93 -10.69
N ALA A 48 -7.68 -4.72 -9.82
CA ALA A 48 -8.54 -5.81 -10.27
C ALA A 48 -9.80 -5.27 -10.99
N ALA A 49 -10.07 -5.74 -12.22
CA ALA A 49 -11.26 -5.34 -12.97
C ALA A 49 -12.54 -6.06 -12.51
N PHE A 50 -12.41 -7.30 -12.03
CA PHE A 50 -13.50 -8.14 -11.54
C PHE A 50 -13.14 -8.73 -10.18
N CYS A 51 -14.16 -9.04 -9.37
CA CYS A 51 -14.00 -9.68 -8.08
C CYS A 51 -13.53 -11.13 -8.26
N GLU A 52 -12.42 -11.50 -7.63
CA GLU A 52 -11.88 -12.86 -7.70
C GLU A 52 -12.78 -13.89 -6.99
N ASN A 53 -13.62 -13.44 -6.06
CA ASN A 53 -14.54 -14.30 -5.32
C ASN A 53 -15.91 -14.48 -6.00
N CYS A 54 -16.48 -13.41 -6.57
CA CYS A 54 -17.85 -13.45 -7.11
C CYS A 54 -17.99 -13.02 -8.58
N GLY A 55 -16.92 -12.60 -9.25
CA GLY A 55 -16.93 -12.19 -10.66
C GLY A 55 -17.59 -10.84 -10.96
N SER A 56 -18.12 -10.13 -9.94
CA SER A 56 -18.72 -8.80 -10.14
C SER A 56 -17.67 -7.78 -10.61
N SER A 57 -18.05 -6.88 -11.51
CA SER A 57 -17.19 -5.75 -11.92
C SER A 57 -16.83 -4.88 -10.71
N LEU A 58 -15.56 -4.50 -10.61
CA LEU A 58 -15.02 -3.61 -9.57
C LEU A 58 -14.66 -2.22 -10.09
N ASN A 59 -15.02 -1.93 -11.34
CA ASN A 59 -14.91 -0.60 -11.93
C ASN A 59 -16.26 0.09 -11.75
N GLU A 60 -16.47 0.69 -10.59
CA GLU A 60 -17.59 1.61 -10.39
C GLU A 60 -17.03 3.04 -10.55
N ASN A 61 -17.50 3.72 -11.60
CA ASN A 61 -17.22 5.13 -11.89
C ASN A 61 -18.07 6.04 -11.00
#